data_AF-A6GE88-F1
#
_entry.id   AF-A6GE88-F1
#
_cell.length_a   1.000
_cell.length_b   1.000
_cell.length_c   1.000
_cell.angle_alpha   90.00
_cell.angle_beta   90.00
_cell.angle_gamma   90.00
#
_symmetry.space_group_name_H-M   'P 1'
#
loop_
_entity.id
_entity.type
_entity.pdbx_description
1 polymer ?
#
loop_
_entity_poly.entity_id
_entity_poly.type
_entity_poly.pdbx_seq_one_letter_code
_entity_poly.pdbx_strand_id
1 'polypeptide(L)'
;MKSAAILVPLALVTISLCGPKDIDAVEFDAVVFPSEGVIGGYDFGDSWDDVKAKHNDVFEVRDEAGFEQLRRKVGDNAGVNGYFIGFRLDDAGKIQGFSVSLNGESQNAVLVRKTLDDMIARYDVLLGPGSCYKIGDGPDNSTACDWPEVPGQPQVDLMYYENHDPLRGSIDLTVRAPESE
;
A
#
# COMPACT_ATOMS: atom_id res chain seq x y z
N MET A 1 30.98 -57.97 -26.82
CA MET A 1 31.41 -56.97 -25.82
C MET A 1 30.34 -55.89 -25.76
N LYS A 2 29.59 -55.80 -24.65
CA LYS A 2 28.50 -54.82 -24.48
C LYS A 2 29.02 -53.67 -23.62
N SER A 3 29.18 -52.48 -24.21
CA SER A 3 29.50 -51.26 -23.48
C SER A 3 28.21 -50.70 -22.87
N ALA A 4 28.16 -50.64 -21.54
CA ALA A 4 27.12 -49.93 -20.81
C ALA A 4 27.49 -48.44 -20.77
N ALA A 5 26.69 -47.59 -21.41
CA ALA A 5 26.77 -46.15 -21.25
C ALA A 5 26.01 -45.76 -19.97
N ILE A 6 26.76 -45.37 -18.94
CA ILE A 6 26.22 -44.75 -17.73
C ILE A 6 25.93 -43.29 -18.08
N LEU A 7 24.65 -42.97 -18.29
CA LEU A 7 24.18 -41.60 -18.40
C LEU A 7 23.96 -41.06 -16.98
N VAL A 8 24.83 -40.14 -16.58
CA VAL A 8 24.75 -39.34 -15.35
C VAL A 8 23.42 -38.56 -15.36
N PRO A 9 22.60 -38.61 -14.31
CA PRO A 9 21.40 -37.79 -14.25
C PRO A 9 21.83 -36.32 -14.13
N LEU A 10 21.49 -35.53 -15.16
CA LEU A 10 21.60 -34.08 -15.16
C LEU A 10 20.66 -33.56 -14.07
N ALA A 11 21.20 -33.30 -12.88
CA ALA A 11 20.47 -32.63 -11.81
C ALA A 11 20.11 -31.22 -12.31
N LEU A 12 18.84 -31.00 -12.66
CA LEU A 12 18.29 -29.67 -12.79
C LEU A 12 18.42 -29.01 -11.42
N VAL A 13 19.44 -28.15 -11.27
CA VAL A 13 19.48 -27.15 -10.21
C VAL A 13 18.34 -26.19 -10.52
N THR A 14 17.19 -26.40 -9.89
CA THR A 14 16.12 -25.40 -9.83
C THR A 14 16.67 -24.24 -9.01
N ILE A 15 17.31 -23.30 -9.68
CA ILE A 15 17.57 -21.99 -9.12
C ILE A 15 16.18 -21.42 -8.85
N SER A 16 15.75 -21.46 -7.59
CA SER A 16 14.56 -20.72 -7.17
C SER A 16 14.78 -19.29 -7.61
N LEU A 17 14.06 -18.88 -8.66
CA LEU A 17 13.84 -17.49 -9.02
C LEU A 17 13.09 -16.85 -7.85
N CYS A 18 13.79 -16.57 -6.75
CA CYS A 18 13.34 -15.67 -5.70
C CYS A 18 13.48 -14.24 -6.24
N GLY A 19 12.73 -13.95 -7.31
CA GLY A 19 12.42 -12.57 -7.66
C GLY A 19 11.57 -11.94 -6.55
N PRO A 20 11.52 -10.60 -6.47
CA PRO A 20 10.67 -9.94 -5.51
C PRO A 20 9.23 -10.42 -5.71
N LYS A 21 8.58 -10.86 -4.63
CA LYS A 21 7.21 -11.38 -4.71
C LYS A 21 6.27 -10.23 -5.08
N ASP A 22 5.48 -10.42 -6.13
CA ASP A 22 4.47 -9.45 -6.54
C ASP A 22 3.46 -9.18 -5.43
N ILE A 23 2.91 -7.98 -5.44
CA ILE A 23 1.84 -7.59 -4.53
C ILE A 23 0.57 -8.28 -5.02
N ASP A 24 -0.17 -8.89 -4.09
CA ASP A 24 -1.43 -9.51 -4.45
C ASP A 24 -2.47 -8.38 -4.55
N ALA A 25 -2.94 -8.12 -5.77
CA ALA A 25 -3.89 -7.05 -6.04
C ALA A 25 -5.19 -7.21 -5.26
N VAL A 26 -5.68 -8.45 -5.08
CA VAL A 26 -6.92 -8.73 -4.35
C VAL A 26 -6.72 -8.49 -2.85
N GLU A 27 -5.57 -8.91 -2.31
CA GLU A 27 -5.19 -8.64 -0.92
C GLU A 27 -5.11 -7.13 -0.66
N PHE A 28 -4.44 -6.39 -1.55
CA PHE A 28 -4.27 -4.95 -1.41
C PHE A 28 -5.59 -4.17 -1.58
N ASP A 29 -6.40 -4.53 -2.57
CA ASP A 29 -7.71 -3.91 -2.80
C ASP A 29 -8.62 -4.10 -1.58
N ALA A 30 -8.59 -5.27 -0.93
CA ALA A 30 -9.35 -5.53 0.29
C ALA A 30 -8.87 -4.68 1.49
N VAL A 31 -7.61 -4.23 1.48
CA VAL A 31 -7.05 -3.34 2.51
C VAL A 31 -7.45 -1.89 2.26
N VAL A 32 -7.33 -1.40 1.03
CA VAL A 32 -7.62 0.01 0.72
C VAL A 32 -9.11 0.27 0.57
N PHE A 33 -9.86 -0.72 0.11
CA PHE A 33 -11.30 -0.65 -0.11
C PHE A 33 -12.03 -1.73 0.71
N PRO A 34 -11.92 -1.69 2.04
CA PRO A 34 -12.54 -2.71 2.86
C PRO A 34 -14.07 -2.58 2.80
N SER A 35 -14.77 -3.69 3.05
CA SER A 35 -16.24 -3.70 3.12
C SER A 35 -16.78 -3.00 4.37
N GLU A 36 -15.96 -2.89 5.41
CA GLU A 36 -16.24 -2.25 6.70
C GLU A 36 -15.00 -1.48 7.14
N GLY A 37 -15.15 -0.44 7.97
CA GLY A 37 -14.05 0.41 8.39
C GLY A 37 -13.58 1.41 7.33
N VAL A 38 -12.56 2.20 7.67
CA VAL A 38 -11.98 3.25 6.82
C VAL A 38 -10.83 2.67 5.97
N ILE A 39 -9.81 2.08 6.60
CA ILE A 39 -8.67 1.43 5.94
C ILE A 39 -8.34 0.14 6.68
N GLY A 40 -8.09 -0.95 5.96
CA GLY A 40 -7.70 -2.24 6.52
C GLY A 40 -8.77 -2.90 7.40
N GLY A 41 -10.01 -2.41 7.37
CA GLY A 41 -11.06 -2.82 8.30
C GLY A 41 -11.09 -2.07 9.63
N TYR A 42 -10.32 -0.98 9.77
CA TYR A 42 -10.19 -0.21 11.01
C TYR A 42 -10.87 1.16 10.92
N ASP A 43 -11.40 1.64 12.04
CA ASP A 43 -12.11 2.91 12.14
C ASP A 43 -11.32 3.96 12.92
N PHE A 44 -11.70 5.24 12.74
CA PHE A 44 -11.25 6.29 13.67
C PHE A 44 -11.73 5.99 15.09
N GLY A 45 -10.89 6.23 16.09
CA GLY A 45 -11.21 5.94 17.50
C GLY A 45 -10.87 4.52 17.96
N ASP A 46 -10.57 3.59 17.05
CA ASP A 46 -9.96 2.30 17.41
C ASP A 46 -8.61 2.55 18.10
N SER A 47 -8.23 1.71 19.06
CA SER A 47 -6.90 1.79 19.67
C SER A 47 -5.88 0.96 18.89
N TRP A 48 -4.60 1.28 19.07
CA TRP A 48 -3.52 0.45 18.53
C TRP A 48 -3.56 -0.99 19.07
N ASP A 49 -4.00 -1.18 20.32
CA ASP A 49 -4.19 -2.52 20.87
C ASP A 49 -5.32 -3.29 20.17
N ASP A 50 -6.39 -2.60 19.74
CA ASP A 50 -7.44 -3.20 18.91
C ASP A 50 -6.88 -3.66 17.56
N VAL A 51 -6.01 -2.85 16.94
CA VAL A 51 -5.35 -3.21 15.68
C VAL A 51 -4.49 -4.46 15.86
N LYS A 52 -3.64 -4.49 16.88
CA LYS A 52 -2.77 -5.64 17.21
C LYS A 52 -3.57 -6.91 17.52
N ALA A 53 -4.78 -6.78 18.07
CA ALA A 53 -5.63 -7.93 18.37
C ALA A 53 -6.38 -8.48 17.13
N LYS A 54 -6.66 -7.63 16.13
CA LYS A 54 -7.53 -7.96 14.99
C LYS A 54 -6.79 -8.16 13.66
N HIS A 55 -5.52 -7.76 13.56
CA HIS A 55 -4.83 -7.81 12.28
C HIS A 55 -4.65 -9.24 11.74
N ASN A 56 -4.64 -9.34 10.41
CA ASN A 56 -4.35 -10.59 9.73
C ASN A 56 -2.88 -10.99 9.95
N ASP A 57 -2.61 -12.29 10.12
CA ASP A 57 -1.28 -12.85 10.41
C ASP A 57 -0.27 -12.66 9.27
N VAL A 58 -0.73 -12.28 8.07
CA VAL A 58 0.13 -11.92 6.95
C VAL A 58 0.90 -10.61 7.14
N PHE A 59 0.49 -9.78 8.12
CA PHE A 59 1.13 -8.51 8.43
C PHE A 59 2.22 -8.65 9.50
N GLU A 60 3.34 -7.97 9.27
CA GLU A 60 4.34 -7.68 10.27
C GLU A 60 3.94 -6.41 11.04
N VAL A 61 3.94 -6.48 12.37
CA VAL A 61 3.64 -5.33 13.23
C VAL A 61 4.92 -4.56 13.53
N ARG A 62 4.91 -3.25 13.27
CA ARG A 62 5.90 -2.30 13.78
C ARG A 62 5.25 -1.48 14.89
N ASP A 63 5.72 -1.67 16.11
CA ASP A 63 5.21 -1.03 17.33
C ASP A 63 6.25 -0.03 17.84
N GLU A 64 6.41 1.08 17.12
CA GLU A 64 7.31 2.18 17.47
C GLU A 64 6.48 3.45 17.61
N ALA A 65 6.68 4.18 18.72
CA ALA A 65 5.88 5.35 19.04
C ALA A 65 5.91 6.40 17.91
N GLY A 66 4.74 6.72 17.35
CA GLY A 66 4.59 7.64 16.22
C GLY A 66 4.88 7.02 14.85
N PHE A 67 5.16 5.72 14.79
CA PHE A 67 5.42 4.93 13.58
C PHE A 67 4.71 3.57 13.63
N GLU A 68 3.54 3.51 14.27
CA GLU A 68 2.71 2.32 14.38
C GLU A 68 2.24 1.86 12.98
N GLN A 69 2.65 0.66 12.58
CA GLN A 69 2.40 0.16 11.22
C GLN A 69 2.06 -1.33 11.16
N LEU A 70 1.20 -1.69 10.21
CA LEU A 70 1.07 -3.05 9.68
C LEU A 70 1.77 -3.11 8.32
N ARG A 71 2.78 -3.96 8.19
CA ARG A 71 3.69 -4.02 7.05
C ARG A 71 3.54 -5.33 6.30
N ARG A 72 3.48 -5.26 4.97
CA ARG A 72 3.37 -6.43 4.10
C ARG A 72 4.45 -6.41 3.03
N LYS A 73 5.31 -7.43 3.03
CA LYS A 73 6.41 -7.57 2.07
C LYS A 73 7.33 -6.32 2.06
N VAL A 74 7.74 -5.83 3.25
CA VAL A 74 8.59 -4.61 3.43
C VAL A 74 9.97 -4.92 4.10
N GLY A 75 10.38 -6.21 4.22
CA GLY A 75 11.69 -6.63 4.78
C GLY A 75 12.93 -6.27 3.93
N ASP A 76 14.11 -6.80 4.28
CA ASP A 76 15.41 -6.39 3.72
C ASP A 76 15.59 -6.53 2.18
N ASN A 77 14.80 -7.41 1.54
CA ASN A 77 14.74 -7.58 0.07
C ASN A 77 13.46 -6.97 -0.55
N ALA A 78 12.74 -6.17 0.23
CA ALA A 78 11.37 -5.79 -0.02
C ALA A 78 11.18 -4.27 -0.19
N GLY A 79 12.29 -3.54 -0.38
CA GLY A 79 12.29 -2.14 -0.79
C GLY A 79 11.85 -1.89 -2.24
N VAL A 80 11.06 -2.79 -2.82
CA VAL A 80 10.78 -2.87 -4.26
C VAL A 80 9.28 -3.12 -4.49
N ASN A 81 8.71 -4.14 -3.83
CA ASN A 81 7.31 -4.55 -4.00
C ASN A 81 6.68 -4.84 -2.62
N GLY A 82 6.01 -3.85 -2.05
CA GLY A 82 5.36 -3.98 -0.74
C GLY A 82 4.44 -2.82 -0.41
N TYR A 83 3.71 -2.97 0.68
CA TYR A 83 2.89 -1.90 1.22
C TYR A 83 2.84 -1.92 2.74
N PHE A 84 2.48 -0.79 3.34
CA PHE A 84 2.15 -0.71 4.75
C PHE A 84 0.92 0.16 4.99
N ILE A 85 0.25 -0.10 6.11
CA ILE A 85 -0.74 0.77 6.72
C ILE A 85 -0.10 1.39 7.95
N GLY A 86 0.01 2.71 7.99
CA GLY A 86 0.43 3.49 9.16
C GLY A 86 -0.78 4.03 9.90
N PHE A 87 -0.66 4.10 11.22
CA PHE A 87 -1.72 4.54 12.12
C PHE A 87 -1.24 5.77 12.86
N ARG A 88 -1.87 6.92 12.61
CA ARG A 88 -1.62 8.13 13.38
C ARG A 88 -2.54 8.12 14.60
N LEU A 89 -1.94 8.07 15.78
CA LEU A 89 -2.66 8.06 17.05
C LEU A 89 -2.79 9.48 17.62
N ASP A 90 -3.85 9.72 18.39
CA ASP A 90 -4.02 10.89 19.26
C ASP A 90 -3.34 10.67 20.62
N ASP A 91 -3.43 11.66 21.51
CA ASP A 91 -2.86 11.59 22.87
C ASP A 91 -3.49 10.50 23.75
N ALA A 92 -4.68 10.01 23.40
CA ALA A 92 -5.36 8.91 24.07
C ALA A 92 -5.00 7.54 23.45
N GLY A 93 -4.10 7.48 22.48
CA GLY A 93 -3.70 6.27 21.78
C GLY A 93 -4.78 5.75 20.81
N LYS A 94 -5.68 6.62 20.36
CA LYS A 94 -6.76 6.29 19.42
C LYS A 94 -6.43 6.77 18.02
N ILE A 95 -6.87 6.01 17.02
CA ILE A 95 -6.60 6.33 15.62
C ILE A 95 -7.33 7.62 15.23
N GLN A 96 -6.56 8.62 14.82
CA GLN A 96 -7.02 9.87 14.22
C GLN A 96 -6.64 10.01 12.74
N GLY A 97 -5.88 9.06 12.21
CA GLY A 97 -5.46 9.08 10.82
C GLY A 97 -4.83 7.77 10.37
N PHE A 98 -4.88 7.56 9.07
CA PHE A 98 -4.28 6.44 8.36
C PHE A 98 -3.31 6.96 7.32
N SER A 99 -2.25 6.21 7.09
CA SER A 99 -1.44 6.32 5.88
C SER A 99 -1.32 4.97 5.20
N VAL A 100 -1.39 4.93 3.88
CA VAL A 100 -1.09 3.72 3.10
C VAL A 100 0.01 4.09 2.13
N SER A 101 1.13 3.37 2.19
CA SER A 101 2.18 3.48 1.18
C SER A 101 2.29 2.18 0.42
N LEU A 102 2.22 2.26 -0.91
CA LEU A 102 2.38 1.16 -1.85
C LEU A 102 3.61 1.46 -2.70
N ASN A 103 4.56 0.54 -2.78
CA ASN A 103 5.72 0.65 -3.65
C ASN A 103 5.77 -0.57 -4.57
N GLY A 104 5.91 -0.35 -5.87
CA GLY A 104 5.98 -1.40 -6.87
C GLY A 104 7.02 -1.13 -7.96
N GLU A 105 7.84 -2.14 -8.27
CA GLU A 105 8.70 -2.20 -9.44
C GLU A 105 8.23 -3.23 -10.48
N SER A 106 8.67 -3.07 -11.73
CA SER A 106 8.38 -3.91 -12.88
C SER A 106 6.87 -4.13 -13.08
N GLN A 107 6.39 -5.38 -12.96
CA GLN A 107 4.97 -5.71 -13.19
C GLN A 107 4.03 -5.03 -12.19
N ASN A 108 4.54 -4.63 -11.01
CA ASN A 108 3.74 -3.93 -10.01
C ASN A 108 3.50 -2.45 -10.37
N ALA A 109 4.23 -1.85 -11.31
CA ALA A 109 3.94 -0.48 -11.74
C ALA A 109 2.55 -0.35 -12.41
N VAL A 110 2.12 -1.38 -13.15
CA VAL A 110 0.76 -1.44 -13.72
C VAL A 110 -0.29 -1.57 -12.61
N LEU A 111 -0.02 -2.39 -11.59
CA LEU A 111 -0.88 -2.50 -10.41
C LEU A 111 -0.99 -1.14 -9.71
N VAL A 112 0.13 -0.49 -9.41
CA VAL A 112 0.16 0.83 -8.77
C VAL A 112 -0.67 1.83 -9.57
N ARG A 113 -0.51 1.90 -10.90
CA ARG A 113 -1.29 2.84 -11.71
C ARG A 113 -2.78 2.54 -11.70
N LYS A 114 -3.17 1.26 -11.81
CA LYS A 114 -4.57 0.86 -11.71
C LYS A 114 -5.15 1.22 -10.34
N THR A 115 -4.41 0.92 -9.27
CA THR A 115 -4.78 1.25 -7.90
C THR A 115 -4.97 2.76 -7.70
N LEU A 116 -4.13 3.60 -8.32
CA LEU A 116 -4.31 5.05 -8.29
C LEU A 116 -5.67 5.45 -8.87
N ASP A 117 -5.99 4.95 -10.06
CA ASP A 117 -7.26 5.27 -10.73
C ASP A 117 -8.46 4.78 -9.91
N ASP A 118 -8.38 3.59 -9.32
CA ASP A 118 -9.42 3.02 -8.45
C ASP A 118 -9.58 3.85 -7.15
N MET A 119 -8.49 4.34 -6.55
CA MET A 119 -8.51 5.21 -5.37
C MET A 119 -9.17 6.56 -5.68
N ILE A 120 -8.80 7.20 -6.79
CA ILE A 120 -9.41 8.47 -7.21
C ILE A 120 -10.91 8.29 -7.40
N ALA A 121 -11.32 7.28 -8.16
CA ALA A 121 -12.73 7.01 -8.42
C ALA A 121 -13.53 6.73 -7.12
N ARG A 122 -12.92 6.03 -6.15
CA ARG A 122 -13.54 5.74 -4.86
C ARG A 122 -13.79 7.02 -4.05
N TYR A 123 -12.79 7.88 -3.93
CA TYR A 123 -12.91 9.09 -3.14
C TYR A 123 -13.79 10.15 -3.83
N ASP A 124 -13.82 10.19 -5.16
CA ASP A 124 -14.79 10.99 -5.90
C ASP A 124 -16.24 10.63 -5.57
N VAL A 125 -16.53 9.33 -5.37
CA VAL A 125 -17.86 8.88 -4.94
C VAL A 125 -18.15 9.23 -3.48
N LEU A 126 -17.14 9.18 -2.61
CA LEU A 126 -17.31 9.39 -1.16
C LEU A 126 -17.42 10.88 -0.78
N LEU A 127 -16.55 11.71 -1.35
CA LEU A 127 -16.32 13.09 -0.94
C LEU A 127 -16.79 14.09 -1.99
N GLY A 128 -17.24 13.61 -3.15
CA GLY A 128 -17.47 14.44 -4.34
C GLY A 128 -16.19 14.59 -5.17
N PRO A 129 -16.26 15.26 -6.33
CA PRO A 129 -15.13 15.33 -7.26
C PRO A 129 -13.89 15.98 -6.63
N GLY A 130 -12.75 15.27 -6.67
CA GLY A 130 -11.45 15.78 -6.28
C GLY A 130 -10.76 16.58 -7.38
N SER A 131 -9.63 17.18 -7.04
CA SER A 131 -8.74 17.86 -7.98
C SER A 131 -7.41 17.12 -8.03
N CYS A 132 -7.03 16.63 -9.21
CA CYS A 132 -5.72 16.02 -9.42
C CYS A 132 -4.83 16.93 -10.27
N TYR A 133 -3.59 17.12 -9.84
CA TYR A 133 -2.62 17.94 -10.53
C TYR A 133 -1.25 17.26 -10.55
N LYS A 134 -0.50 17.56 -11.60
CA LYS A 134 0.87 17.07 -11.75
C LYS A 134 1.77 17.67 -10.68
N ILE A 135 2.55 16.83 -10.04
CA ILE A 135 3.64 17.22 -9.13
C ILE A 135 4.97 16.78 -9.77
N GLY A 136 6.05 17.53 -9.52
CA GLY A 136 7.37 17.23 -10.07
C GLY A 136 7.71 17.96 -11.39
N ASP A 137 9.00 17.93 -11.75
CA ASP A 137 9.56 18.63 -12.91
C ASP A 137 9.80 17.68 -14.10
N GLY A 138 9.65 18.19 -15.32
CA GLY A 138 10.05 17.47 -16.54
C GLY A 138 9.17 16.26 -16.91
N PRO A 139 9.76 15.09 -17.27
CA PRO A 139 9.02 13.92 -17.77
C PRO A 139 8.38 13.05 -16.67
N ASP A 140 8.58 13.39 -15.40
CA ASP A 140 7.93 12.75 -14.25
C ASP A 140 6.39 12.90 -14.38
N ASN A 141 5.59 11.83 -14.26
CA ASN A 141 4.11 11.93 -14.22
C ASN A 141 3.53 11.70 -12.83
N SER A 142 4.29 12.06 -11.79
CA SER A 142 3.80 12.13 -10.42
C SER A 142 2.58 13.05 -10.33
N THR A 143 1.60 12.63 -9.53
CA THR A 143 0.29 13.28 -9.41
C THR A 143 -0.06 13.42 -7.93
N ALA A 144 -0.56 14.58 -7.53
CA ALA A 144 -1.26 14.73 -6.26
C ALA A 144 -2.75 14.93 -6.53
N CYS A 145 -3.58 14.37 -5.68
CA CYS A 145 -5.01 14.56 -5.67
C CYS A 145 -5.46 14.97 -4.27
N ASP A 146 -6.27 16.03 -4.22
CA ASP A 146 -6.92 16.53 -3.02
C ASP A 146 -8.44 16.59 -3.22
N TRP A 147 -9.18 16.36 -2.13
CA TRP A 147 -10.63 16.51 -2.10
C TRP A 147 -11.02 17.75 -1.27
N PRO A 148 -12.11 18.44 -1.63
CA PRO A 148 -12.57 19.60 -0.86
C PRO A 148 -12.78 19.25 0.61
N GLU A 149 -12.30 20.12 1.49
CA GLU A 149 -12.59 19.99 2.92
C GLU A 149 -14.09 20.27 3.17
N VAL A 150 -14.81 19.23 3.56
CA VAL A 150 -16.23 19.31 3.93
C VAL A 150 -16.36 18.98 5.42
N PRO A 151 -16.98 19.85 6.24
CA PRO A 151 -17.20 19.56 7.66
C PRO A 151 -17.90 18.21 7.88
N GLY A 152 -17.40 17.44 8.85
CA GLY A 152 -17.90 16.10 9.14
C GLY A 152 -17.46 15.00 8.17
N GLN A 153 -16.62 15.30 7.18
CA GLN A 153 -16.01 14.31 6.29
C GLN A 153 -14.52 14.11 6.57
N PRO A 154 -13.96 12.92 6.29
CA PRO A 154 -12.52 12.69 6.36
C PRO A 154 -11.77 13.57 5.36
N GLN A 155 -10.58 14.05 5.74
CA GLN A 155 -9.66 14.68 4.80
C GLN A 155 -8.80 13.61 4.13
N VAL A 156 -8.62 13.71 2.82
CA VAL A 156 -7.88 12.73 2.02
C VAL A 156 -6.86 13.43 1.14
N ASP A 157 -5.60 13.01 1.28
CA ASP A 157 -4.50 13.38 0.40
C ASP A 157 -3.99 12.13 -0.30
N LEU A 158 -3.90 12.16 -1.63
CA LEU A 158 -3.38 11.05 -2.42
C LEU A 158 -2.24 11.52 -3.30
N MET A 159 -1.08 10.87 -3.19
CA MET A 159 0.10 11.17 -3.99
C MET A 159 0.53 9.92 -4.74
N TYR A 160 0.81 10.07 -6.02
CA TYR A 160 1.45 9.08 -6.87
C TYR A 160 2.80 9.62 -7.30
N TYR A 161 3.84 8.79 -7.18
CA TYR A 161 5.17 9.11 -7.66
C TYR A 161 5.59 8.15 -8.78
N GLU A 162 5.93 8.71 -9.94
CA GLU A 162 6.58 7.98 -11.03
C GLU A 162 8.08 8.22 -10.94
N ASN A 163 8.82 7.25 -10.42
CA ASN A 163 10.21 7.42 -10.00
C ASN A 163 11.20 7.43 -11.18
N HIS A 164 11.03 8.32 -12.18
CA HIS A 164 11.81 8.47 -13.42
C HIS A 164 12.08 7.20 -14.26
N ASP A 165 11.66 6.05 -13.77
CA ASP A 165 11.67 4.73 -14.37
C ASP A 165 10.19 4.33 -14.50
N PRO A 166 9.66 4.16 -15.73
CA PRO A 166 8.26 3.80 -15.94
C PRO A 166 7.90 2.41 -15.39
N LEU A 167 8.92 1.63 -14.98
CA LEU A 167 8.74 0.38 -14.27
C LEU A 167 8.67 0.57 -12.75
N ARG A 168 8.64 1.79 -12.22
CA ARG A 168 8.60 2.05 -10.78
C ARG A 168 7.54 3.09 -10.44
N GLY A 169 6.64 2.73 -9.53
CA GLY A 169 5.63 3.63 -9.02
C GLY A 169 5.43 3.47 -7.52
N SER A 170 5.07 4.56 -6.86
CA SER A 170 4.56 4.49 -5.50
C SER A 170 3.30 5.33 -5.33
N ILE A 171 2.45 4.89 -4.41
CA ILE A 171 1.29 5.65 -3.93
C ILE A 171 1.48 5.89 -2.45
N ASP A 172 1.26 7.13 -2.02
CA ASP A 172 1.06 7.49 -0.63
C ASP A 172 -0.35 8.08 -0.49
N LEU A 173 -1.19 7.41 0.28
CA LEU A 173 -2.51 7.86 0.68
C LEU A 173 -2.47 8.28 2.15
N THR A 174 -3.02 9.44 2.48
CA THR A 174 -3.28 9.86 3.86
C THR A 174 -4.76 10.13 4.04
N VAL A 175 -5.36 9.56 5.08
CA VAL A 175 -6.76 9.79 5.45
C VAL A 175 -6.79 10.27 6.90
N ARG A 176 -7.38 11.44 7.17
CA ARG A 176 -7.46 12.00 8.52
C ARG A 176 -8.91 12.03 8.99
N ALA A 177 -9.12 11.86 10.29
CA ALA A 177 -10.44 11.96 10.90
C ALA A 177 -11.06 13.32 10.57
N PRO A 178 -12.40 13.40 10.42
CA PRO A 178 -13.08 14.68 10.34
C PRO A 178 -12.73 15.53 11.56
N GLU A 179 -12.50 16.84 11.37
CA GLU A 179 -12.44 17.76 12.49
C GLU A 179 -13.80 17.74 13.21
N SER A 180 -13.78 17.58 14.54
CA SER A 180 -14.98 17.71 15.35
C SER A 180 -15.46 19.17 15.32
N GLU A 181 -16.73 19.39 14.97
CA GLU A 181 -17.40 20.70 15.09
C GLU A 181 -17.33 21.30 16.51
#